data_AF-A0A2V9HQ83-F1
#
_entry.id   AF-A0A2V9HQ83-F1
#
_cell.length_a   1.000
_cell.length_b   1.000
_cell.length_c   1.000
_cell.angle_alpha   90.00
_cell.angle_beta   90.00
_cell.angle_gamma   90.00
#
_symmetry.space_group_name_H-M   'P 1'
#
loop_
_entity.id
_entity.type
_entity.pdbx_description
1 polymer ?
#
loop_
_entity_poly.entity_id
_entity_poly.type
_entity_poly.pdbx_seq_one_letter_code
_entity_poly.pdbx_strand_id
1 'polypeptide(L)'
;MLDPHGAGLGDRSWERKDGAMKRRMCLAGALVALLWATPARADNRIILRTSLSLQALNTACNPLLLAPICTVVQGLGDPLGQVYLITSPLDISGLLNLLGNPLGIIDAELEQLLNLVGGLNILPTPIPATVMSNRTLVPYPAGSTTNAWDGYVNQPAASIVGVQDTQKTFNVLGTGIVADIDTGVDPTHPALQGVL
;
A
#
# COMPACT_ATOMS: atom_id res chain seq x y z
N MET A 1 -61.59 -45.48 -59.79
CA MET A 1 -60.50 -45.09 -60.71
C MET A 1 -60.21 -43.62 -60.45
N LEU A 2 -58.93 -43.28 -60.25
CA LEU A 2 -58.29 -41.95 -60.13
C LEU A 2 -58.11 -41.34 -58.71
N ASP A 3 -56.83 -41.39 -58.31
CA ASP A 3 -56.02 -40.55 -57.40
C ASP A 3 -56.03 -39.04 -57.82
N PRO A 4 -55.29 -38.08 -57.20
CA PRO A 4 -54.87 -37.83 -55.80
C PRO A 4 -55.07 -36.34 -55.40
N HIS A 5 -54.74 -35.95 -54.14
CA HIS A 5 -54.09 -34.66 -53.85
C HIS A 5 -53.31 -34.76 -52.53
N GLY A 6 -51.99 -34.91 -52.65
CA GLY A 6 -51.03 -34.81 -51.54
C GLY A 6 -50.45 -33.40 -51.45
N ALA A 7 -50.47 -32.82 -50.25
CA ALA A 7 -49.84 -31.55 -49.92
C ALA A 7 -48.63 -31.76 -49.00
N GLY A 8 -47.48 -31.29 -49.47
CA GLY A 8 -46.53 -30.45 -48.74
C GLY A 8 -45.87 -30.97 -47.46
N LEU A 9 -44.54 -31.14 -47.50
CA LEU A 9 -43.65 -30.87 -46.37
C LEU A 9 -42.24 -30.58 -46.89
N GLY A 10 -41.99 -29.30 -47.17
CA GLY A 10 -40.67 -28.75 -47.35
C GLY A 10 -40.24 -27.97 -46.11
N ASP A 11 -38.95 -28.06 -45.81
CA ASP A 11 -38.13 -27.03 -45.17
C ASP A 11 -38.03 -26.97 -43.63
N ARG A 12 -37.12 -27.77 -43.03
CA ARG A 12 -36.62 -27.61 -41.64
C ARG A 12 -35.16 -28.06 -41.40
N SER A 13 -34.36 -28.29 -42.44
CA SER A 13 -33.06 -28.98 -42.29
C SER A 13 -31.83 -28.06 -42.23
N TRP A 14 -31.92 -26.83 -42.75
CA TRP A 14 -30.73 -25.98 -42.95
C TRP A 14 -30.30 -25.17 -41.72
N GLU A 15 -31.20 -24.76 -40.83
CA GLU A 15 -30.84 -23.92 -39.66
C GLU A 15 -30.11 -24.66 -38.52
N ARG A 16 -30.18 -26.00 -38.47
CA ARG A 16 -29.69 -26.77 -37.31
C ARG A 16 -28.16 -26.91 -37.25
N LYS A 17 -27.47 -26.78 -38.39
CA LYS A 17 -26.01 -27.01 -38.49
C LYS A 17 -25.19 -25.80 -38.00
N ASP A 18 -25.68 -24.59 -38.22
CA ASP A 18 -24.94 -23.35 -37.92
C ASP A 18 -24.83 -23.07 -36.41
N GLY A 19 -25.86 -23.41 -35.65
CA GLY A 19 -25.86 -23.26 -34.19
C GLY A 19 -24.88 -24.20 -33.48
N ALA A 20 -24.66 -25.40 -34.02
CA ALA A 20 -23.72 -26.38 -33.46
C ALA A 20 -22.26 -25.96 -33.70
N MET A 21 -21.95 -25.43 -34.89
CA MET A 21 -20.60 -24.97 -35.23
C MET A 21 -20.22 -23.70 -34.43
N LYS A 22 -21.14 -22.75 -34.27
CA LYS A 22 -20.95 -21.56 -33.43
C LYS A 22 -20.71 -21.92 -31.96
N ARG A 23 -21.47 -22.87 -31.40
CA ARG A 23 -21.25 -23.35 -30.02
C ARG A 23 -19.89 -24.01 -29.81
N ARG A 24 -19.45 -24.84 -30.76
CA ARG A 24 -18.13 -25.50 -30.70
C ARG A 24 -16.99 -24.49 -30.81
N MET A 25 -17.13 -23.48 -31.67
CA MET A 25 -16.13 -22.43 -31.83
C MET A 25 -16.06 -21.51 -30.61
N CYS A 26 -17.19 -21.17 -29.99
CA CYS A 26 -17.22 -20.46 -28.71
C CYS A 26 -16.61 -21.28 -27.57
N LEU A 27 -16.90 -22.58 -27.49
CA LEU A 27 -16.31 -23.47 -26.48
C LEU A 27 -14.80 -23.62 -26.65
N ALA A 28 -14.31 -23.74 -27.89
CA ALA A 28 -12.89 -23.77 -28.19
C ALA A 28 -12.21 -22.45 -27.81
N GLY A 29 -12.82 -21.31 -28.14
CA GLY A 29 -12.31 -19.99 -27.74
C GLY A 29 -12.25 -19.80 -26.22
N ALA A 30 -13.26 -20.27 -25.49
CA ALA A 30 -13.28 -20.24 -24.03
C ALA A 30 -12.22 -21.17 -23.41
N LEU A 31 -12.02 -22.38 -23.96
CA LEU A 31 -10.98 -23.31 -23.53
C LEU A 31 -9.58 -22.75 -23.76
N VAL A 32 -9.34 -22.08 -24.90
CA VAL A 32 -8.09 -21.37 -25.16
C VAL A 32 -7.92 -20.23 -24.14
N ALA A 33 -8.93 -19.40 -23.91
CA ALA A 33 -8.85 -18.31 -22.92
C ALA A 33 -8.52 -18.82 -21.50
N LEU A 34 -9.04 -19.99 -21.10
CA LEU A 34 -8.75 -20.62 -19.81
C LEU A 34 -7.32 -21.18 -19.72
N LEU A 35 -6.72 -21.61 -20.84
CA LEU A 35 -5.31 -22.02 -20.91
C LEU A 35 -4.33 -20.85 -20.80
N TRP A 36 -4.79 -19.62 -21.11
CA TRP A 36 -4.04 -18.38 -20.94
C TRP A 36 -4.40 -17.61 -19.66
N ALA A 37 -5.31 -18.15 -18.84
CA ALA A 37 -5.65 -17.54 -17.57
C ALA A 37 -4.47 -17.69 -16.60
N THR A 38 -3.72 -16.60 -16.40
CA THR A 38 -2.70 -16.54 -15.35
C THR A 38 -3.40 -16.69 -14.00
N PRO A 39 -3.03 -17.67 -13.16
CA PRO A 39 -3.59 -17.75 -11.82
C PRO A 39 -3.31 -16.43 -11.11
N ALA A 40 -4.35 -15.79 -10.58
CA ALA A 40 -4.19 -14.64 -9.71
C ALA A 40 -3.56 -15.14 -8.40
N ARG A 41 -2.23 -15.18 -8.35
CA ARG A 41 -1.48 -15.30 -7.11
C ARG A 41 -1.26 -13.88 -6.56
N ALA A 42 -1.40 -13.74 -5.25
CA ALA A 42 -0.89 -12.58 -4.57
C ALA A 42 0.64 -12.67 -4.60
N ASP A 43 1.30 -11.71 -5.24
CA ASP A 43 2.75 -11.60 -5.19
C ASP A 43 3.21 -11.29 -3.76
N ASN A 44 4.30 -11.90 -3.35
CA ASN A 44 4.96 -11.59 -2.08
C ASN A 44 5.65 -10.23 -2.20
N ARG A 45 5.43 -9.37 -1.20
CA ARG A 45 6.18 -8.11 -1.06
C ARG A 45 7.41 -8.39 -0.21
N ILE A 46 8.59 -8.13 -0.76
CA ILE A 46 9.88 -8.48 -0.16
C ILE A 46 10.73 -7.22 -0.12
N ILE A 47 11.33 -6.95 1.04
CA ILE A 47 12.38 -5.95 1.19
C ILE A 47 13.69 -6.66 0.86
N LEU A 48 14.34 -6.22 -0.22
CA LEU A 48 15.55 -6.82 -0.76
C LEU A 48 16.72 -5.86 -0.61
N ARG A 49 17.79 -6.33 0.04
CA ARG A 49 19.12 -5.71 -0.06
C ARG A 49 19.93 -6.43 -1.12
N THR A 50 20.44 -5.69 -2.10
CA THR A 50 21.19 -6.24 -3.24
C THR A 50 22.51 -5.53 -3.49
N SER A 51 23.49 -6.24 -4.04
CA SER A 51 24.72 -5.65 -4.58
C SER A 51 24.54 -5.04 -5.98
N LEU A 52 23.37 -5.22 -6.61
CA LEU A 52 23.07 -4.73 -7.95
C LEU A 52 22.65 -3.25 -7.93
N SER A 53 22.95 -2.54 -9.03
CA SER A 53 22.33 -1.25 -9.29
C SER A 53 20.85 -1.43 -9.64
N LEU A 54 20.03 -0.37 -9.48
CA LEU A 54 18.61 -0.40 -9.85
C LEU A 54 18.38 -0.92 -11.27
N GLN A 55 19.22 -0.52 -12.23
CA GLN A 55 19.08 -0.96 -13.61
C GLN A 55 19.39 -2.45 -13.79
N ALA A 56 20.47 -2.94 -13.17
CA ALA A 56 20.81 -4.35 -13.19
C ALA A 56 19.74 -5.20 -12.48
N LEU A 57 19.20 -4.73 -11.36
CA LEU A 57 18.11 -5.39 -10.65
C LEU A 57 16.83 -5.48 -11.50
N ASN A 58 16.47 -4.40 -12.21
CA ASN A 58 15.32 -4.42 -13.12
C ASN A 58 15.47 -5.46 -14.25
N THR A 59 16.68 -5.55 -14.83
CA THR A 59 16.99 -6.57 -15.84
C THR A 59 16.94 -7.98 -15.27
N ALA A 60 17.43 -8.17 -14.04
CA ALA A 60 17.40 -9.47 -13.38
C ALA A 60 15.97 -9.90 -12.99
N CYS A 61 15.12 -8.96 -12.59
CA CYS A 61 13.69 -9.20 -12.31
C CYS A 61 12.88 -9.51 -13.58
N ASN A 62 13.24 -8.90 -14.71
CA ASN A 62 12.54 -9.00 -16.00
C ASN A 62 13.47 -9.54 -17.11
N PRO A 63 13.90 -10.81 -17.03
CA PRO A 63 14.76 -11.41 -18.04
C PRO A 63 14.04 -11.49 -19.39
N LEU A 64 14.71 -11.14 -20.49
CA LEU A 64 14.11 -11.06 -21.84
C LEU A 64 13.55 -12.39 -22.37
N LEU A 65 14.09 -13.53 -21.90
CA LEU A 65 13.81 -14.86 -22.45
C LEU A 65 12.99 -15.74 -21.51
N LEU A 66 12.65 -15.26 -20.31
CA LEU A 66 11.95 -16.02 -19.28
C LEU A 66 10.80 -15.20 -18.70
N ALA A 67 9.90 -15.86 -17.97
CA ALA A 67 8.87 -15.14 -17.23
C ALA A 67 9.52 -14.23 -16.16
N PRO A 68 8.94 -13.05 -15.88
CA PRO A 68 9.39 -12.18 -14.79
C PRO A 68 9.41 -12.93 -13.45
N ILE A 69 10.48 -12.74 -12.68
CA ILE A 69 10.65 -13.36 -11.36
C ILE A 69 10.41 -12.37 -10.22
N CYS A 70 10.40 -11.06 -10.52
CA CYS A 70 10.01 -10.00 -9.59
C CYS A 70 9.66 -8.71 -10.34
N THR A 71 9.12 -7.74 -9.63
CA THR A 71 8.99 -6.34 -10.08
C THR A 71 9.57 -5.43 -9.00
N VAL A 72 10.42 -4.47 -9.40
CA VAL A 72 10.93 -3.46 -8.47
C VAL A 72 9.85 -2.39 -8.28
N VAL A 73 9.39 -2.20 -7.04
CA VAL A 73 8.35 -1.21 -6.71
C VAL A 73 9.01 0.15 -6.49
N GLN A 74 9.97 0.22 -5.57
CA GLN A 74 10.67 1.44 -5.20
C GLN A 74 11.97 1.15 -4.42
N GLY A 75 12.87 2.12 -4.36
CA GLY A 75 13.97 2.12 -3.38
C GLY A 75 13.47 2.56 -2.00
N LEU A 76 14.04 2.02 -0.93
CA LEU A 76 13.65 2.35 0.46
C LEU A 76 14.63 3.31 1.15
N GLY A 77 15.50 3.97 0.38
CA GLY A 77 16.28 5.12 0.86
C GLY A 77 17.40 4.78 1.83
N ASP A 78 18.18 3.72 1.56
CA ASP A 78 19.44 3.51 2.28
C ASP A 78 20.57 4.39 1.71
N PRO A 79 21.56 4.81 2.53
CA PRO A 79 22.64 5.68 2.08
C PRO A 79 23.47 5.15 0.90
N LEU A 80 23.42 3.83 0.64
CA LEU A 80 24.15 3.18 -0.44
C LEU A 80 23.26 2.85 -1.65
N GLY A 81 21.95 3.09 -1.59
CA GLY A 81 21.02 2.80 -2.69
C GLY A 81 20.92 1.31 -3.05
N GLN A 82 20.96 0.43 -2.04
CA GLN A 82 20.98 -1.02 -2.16
C GLN A 82 19.70 -1.70 -1.67
N VAL A 83 18.77 -0.98 -1.03
CA VAL A 83 17.54 -1.54 -0.47
C VAL A 83 16.33 -1.15 -1.32
N TYR A 84 15.60 -2.17 -1.75
CA TYR A 84 14.45 -2.04 -2.63
C TYR A 84 13.28 -2.83 -2.09
N LEU A 85 12.07 -2.29 -2.28
CA LEU A 85 10.85 -3.07 -2.19
C LEU A 85 10.60 -3.72 -3.55
N ILE A 86 10.44 -5.04 -3.57
CA ILE A 86 10.05 -5.80 -4.76
C ILE A 86 8.74 -6.56 -4.52
N THR A 87 8.02 -6.87 -5.59
CA THR A 87 7.00 -7.92 -5.59
C THR A 87 7.54 -9.15 -6.33
N SER A 88 7.16 -10.36 -5.91
CA SER A 88 7.57 -11.59 -6.59
C SER A 88 6.50 -12.69 -6.52
N PRO A 89 6.30 -13.46 -7.60
CA PRO A 89 5.48 -14.67 -7.55
C PRO A 89 6.13 -15.81 -6.73
N LEU A 90 7.41 -15.69 -6.39
CA LEU A 90 8.14 -16.62 -5.53
C LEU A 90 7.98 -16.22 -4.06
N ASP A 91 7.95 -17.21 -3.16
CA ASP A 91 8.11 -16.95 -1.74
C ASP A 91 9.58 -16.64 -1.41
N ILE A 92 9.85 -16.23 -0.17
CA ILE A 92 11.20 -15.82 0.24
C ILE A 92 12.22 -16.95 0.07
N SER A 93 11.81 -18.19 0.37
CA SER A 93 12.64 -19.37 0.17
C SER A 93 12.94 -19.61 -1.30
N GLY A 94 11.94 -19.49 -2.19
CA GLY A 94 12.11 -19.62 -3.63
C GLY A 94 13.04 -18.56 -4.21
N LEU A 95 12.94 -17.32 -3.72
CA LEU A 95 13.81 -16.22 -4.11
C LEU A 95 15.27 -16.48 -3.71
N LEU A 96 15.49 -16.88 -2.45
CA LEU A 96 16.82 -17.15 -1.90
C LEU A 96 17.52 -18.36 -2.54
N ASN A 97 16.74 -19.33 -3.03
CA ASN A 97 17.25 -20.54 -3.69
C ASN A 97 17.39 -20.40 -5.21
N LEU A 98 17.23 -19.20 -5.77
CA LEU A 98 17.51 -18.96 -7.18
C LEU A 98 18.97 -19.28 -7.49
N LEU A 99 19.17 -20.18 -8.45
CA LEU A 99 20.50 -20.65 -8.83
C LEU A 99 21.39 -19.49 -9.28
N GLY A 100 22.58 -19.37 -8.66
CA GLY A 100 23.57 -18.37 -9.03
C GLY A 100 23.32 -16.96 -8.51
N ASN A 101 22.33 -16.76 -7.61
CA ASN A 101 21.99 -15.47 -7.01
C ASN A 101 21.82 -14.35 -8.06
N PRO A 102 20.91 -14.50 -9.04
CA PRO A 102 20.79 -13.57 -10.16
C PRO A 102 20.37 -12.16 -9.73
N LEU A 103 19.74 -12.03 -8.56
CA LEU A 103 19.30 -10.76 -7.98
C LEU A 103 20.39 -10.11 -7.11
N GLY A 104 21.58 -10.70 -6.99
CA GLY A 104 22.65 -10.20 -6.12
C GLY A 104 22.22 -10.02 -4.67
N ILE A 105 21.35 -10.92 -4.16
CA ILE A 105 20.78 -10.88 -2.83
C ILE A 105 21.92 -10.89 -1.81
N ILE A 106 21.98 -9.84 -0.99
CA ILE A 106 22.78 -9.76 0.23
C ILE A 106 21.92 -10.18 1.41
N ASP A 107 20.69 -9.66 1.46
CA ASP A 107 19.69 -9.98 2.46
C ASP A 107 18.28 -9.78 1.88
N ALA A 108 17.31 -10.52 2.40
CA ALA A 108 15.92 -10.39 1.99
C ALA A 108 14.99 -10.72 3.15
N GLU A 109 13.93 -9.94 3.31
CA GLU A 109 12.88 -10.16 4.30
C GLU A 109 11.49 -9.95 3.70
N LEU A 110 10.51 -10.69 4.20
CA LEU A 110 9.11 -10.49 3.81
C LEU A 110 8.63 -9.16 4.41
N GLU A 111 7.91 -8.37 3.64
CA GLU A 111 7.26 -7.17 4.15
C GLU A 111 6.26 -7.57 5.24
N GLN A 112 6.42 -6.97 6.43
CA GLN A 112 5.55 -7.21 7.55
C GLN A 112 4.52 -6.08 7.67
N LEU A 113 3.28 -6.46 7.99
CA LEU A 113 2.28 -5.48 8.37
C LEU A 113 2.57 -5.00 9.79
N LEU A 114 2.84 -3.70 9.93
CA LEU A 114 2.87 -3.04 11.23
C LEU A 114 1.46 -2.56 11.59
N ASN A 115 1.08 -2.77 12.85
CA ASN A 115 -0.17 -2.26 13.41
C ASN A 115 0.10 -1.08 14.34
N LEU A 116 -0.88 -0.19 14.48
CA LEU A 116 -0.82 0.90 15.45
C LEU A 116 -0.72 0.33 16.87
N VAL A 117 0.32 0.74 17.59
CA VAL A 117 0.47 0.43 19.02
C VAL A 117 -0.57 1.27 19.78
N GLY A 118 -1.55 0.61 20.40
CA GLY A 118 -2.66 1.29 21.10
C GLY A 118 -3.97 1.36 20.29
N GLY A 119 -3.98 0.87 19.04
CA GLY A 119 -5.16 0.88 18.18
C GLY A 119 -5.53 2.27 17.68
N LEU A 120 -6.75 2.42 17.13
CA LEU A 120 -7.28 3.74 16.85
C LEU A 120 -7.33 4.55 18.15
N ASN A 121 -7.01 5.84 18.09
CA ASN A 121 -7.26 6.74 19.20
C ASN A 121 -8.77 6.73 19.50
N ILE A 122 -9.18 5.93 20.48
CA ILE A 122 -10.56 5.90 20.95
C ILE A 122 -10.71 7.10 21.86
N LEU A 123 -11.20 8.19 21.29
CA LEU A 123 -11.62 9.32 22.08
C LEU A 123 -12.68 8.80 23.07
N PRO A 124 -12.54 9.05 24.39
CA PRO A 124 -13.54 8.59 25.34
C PRO A 124 -14.91 9.08 24.91
N THR A 125 -15.92 8.21 24.98
CA THR A 125 -17.30 8.58 24.68
C THR A 125 -18.12 8.51 25.98
N PRO A 126 -18.70 9.63 26.46
CA PRO A 126 -18.61 10.98 25.89
C PRO A 126 -17.21 11.58 26.04
N ILE A 127 -16.84 12.45 25.09
CA ILE A 127 -15.61 13.23 25.20
C ILE A 127 -15.72 14.01 26.50
N PRO A 128 -14.74 13.93 27.43
CA PRO A 128 -14.82 14.70 28.66
C PRO A 128 -14.92 16.17 28.26
N ALA A 129 -15.96 16.85 28.71
CA ALA A 129 -16.27 18.23 28.31
C ALA A 129 -15.16 19.24 28.64
N THR A 130 -14.12 18.81 29.36
CA THR A 130 -12.97 19.59 29.78
C THR A 130 -11.74 19.41 28.88
N VAL A 131 -11.68 18.37 28.05
CA VAL A 131 -10.53 18.13 27.16
C VAL A 131 -10.53 19.20 26.06
N MET A 132 -9.49 20.02 26.02
CA MET A 132 -9.31 21.13 25.08
C MET A 132 -10.50 22.12 25.04
N SER A 133 -11.28 22.20 26.11
CA SER A 133 -12.48 23.05 26.15
C SER A 133 -12.16 24.53 26.35
N ASN A 134 -11.04 24.84 27.01
CA ASN A 134 -10.55 26.21 27.11
C ASN A 134 -9.84 26.62 25.82
N ARG A 135 -10.59 27.32 24.95
CA ARG A 135 -10.09 27.85 23.67
C ARG A 135 -9.54 29.27 23.76
N THR A 136 -9.32 29.79 24.97
CA THR A 136 -8.67 31.09 25.17
C THR A 136 -7.27 31.03 24.56
N LEU A 137 -6.93 31.99 23.71
CA LEU A 137 -5.61 32.05 23.10
C LEU A 137 -4.59 32.56 24.12
N VAL A 138 -3.51 31.82 24.30
CA VAL A 138 -2.37 32.19 25.15
C VAL A 138 -1.07 32.10 24.36
N PRO A 139 -0.08 32.95 24.66
CA PRO A 139 1.25 32.86 24.08
C PRO A 139 1.87 31.47 24.27
N TYR A 140 2.33 30.84 23.19
CA TYR A 140 3.00 29.55 23.23
C TYR A 140 4.21 29.48 22.26
N PRO A 141 5.40 29.11 22.75
CA PRO A 141 5.78 28.98 24.17
C PRO A 141 5.66 30.32 24.93
N ALA A 142 5.76 30.30 26.25
CA ALA A 142 5.58 31.51 27.07
C ALA A 142 6.49 32.67 26.58
N GLY A 143 5.90 33.84 26.31
CA GLY A 143 6.61 35.00 25.76
C GLY A 143 6.71 35.04 24.22
N SER A 144 6.14 34.07 23.51
CA SER A 144 6.04 34.05 22.05
C SER A 144 4.93 34.96 21.52
N THR A 145 5.00 35.34 20.23
CA THR A 145 3.90 35.99 19.49
C THR A 145 2.91 34.99 18.88
N THR A 146 3.28 33.71 18.85
CA THR A 146 2.40 32.62 18.41
C THR A 146 1.45 32.25 19.55
N ASN A 147 0.17 32.06 19.23
CA ASN A 147 -0.84 31.70 20.22
C ASN A 147 -1.37 30.30 19.98
N ALA A 148 -1.67 29.59 21.07
CA ALA A 148 -2.39 28.32 21.06
C ALA A 148 -3.54 28.37 22.08
N TRP A 149 -4.47 27.42 22.00
CA TRP A 149 -5.53 27.31 23.02
C TRP A 149 -4.93 26.96 24.38
N ASP A 150 -5.41 27.60 25.43
CA ASP A 150 -4.98 27.34 26.80
C ASP A 150 -5.14 25.86 27.18
N GLY A 151 -6.23 25.21 26.76
CA GLY A 151 -6.42 23.78 26.97
C GLY A 151 -5.42 22.88 26.22
N TYR A 152 -4.78 23.37 25.17
CA TYR A 152 -3.66 22.69 24.50
C TYR A 152 -2.35 22.90 25.28
N VAL A 153 -2.06 24.15 25.65
CA VAL A 153 -0.84 24.53 26.35
C VAL A 153 -0.77 23.89 27.74
N ASN A 154 -1.86 23.96 28.50
CA ASN A 154 -1.95 23.52 29.89
C ASN A 154 -2.61 22.14 30.03
N GLN A 155 -2.47 21.27 29.02
CA GLN A 155 -2.98 19.90 29.11
C GLN A 155 -2.25 19.10 30.21
N PRO A 156 -2.92 18.11 30.84
CA PRO A 156 -2.31 17.31 31.91
C PRO A 156 -0.96 16.69 31.54
N ALA A 157 -0.83 16.22 30.29
CA ALA A 157 0.42 15.64 29.80
C ALA A 157 1.59 16.64 29.84
N ALA A 158 1.36 17.92 29.50
CA ALA A 158 2.39 18.96 29.51
C ALA A 158 2.91 19.23 30.93
N SER A 159 2.01 19.19 31.93
CA SER A 159 2.35 19.30 33.35
C SER A 159 3.12 18.08 33.84
N ILE A 160 2.69 16.86 33.48
CA ILE A 160 3.35 15.61 33.88
C ILE A 160 4.80 15.56 33.37
N VAL A 161 5.05 15.96 32.13
CA VAL A 161 6.40 15.94 31.53
C VAL A 161 7.16 17.27 31.71
N GLY A 162 6.60 18.23 32.45
CA GLY A 162 7.28 19.48 32.82
C GLY A 162 7.71 20.37 31.65
N VAL A 163 6.86 20.50 30.61
CA VAL A 163 7.22 21.23 29.38
C VAL A 163 7.58 22.68 29.69
N GLN A 164 6.71 23.41 30.40
CA GLN A 164 6.90 24.83 30.70
C GLN A 164 8.10 25.07 31.62
N ASP A 165 8.30 24.20 32.62
CA ASP A 165 9.43 24.28 33.53
C ASP A 165 10.76 24.10 32.79
N THR A 166 10.80 23.16 31.84
CA THR A 166 11.97 22.91 30.98
C THR A 166 12.25 24.10 30.06
N GLN A 167 11.22 24.61 29.36
CA GLN A 167 11.35 25.78 28.49
C GLN A 167 11.91 26.99 29.25
N LYS A 168 11.40 27.24 30.47
CA LYS A 168 11.83 28.34 31.33
C LYS A 168 13.25 28.14 31.88
N THR A 169 13.56 26.95 32.40
CA THR A 169 14.85 26.67 33.05
C THR A 169 16.01 26.75 32.08
N PHE A 170 15.83 26.23 30.86
CA PHE A 170 16.89 26.18 29.85
C PHE A 170 16.83 27.34 28.85
N ASN A 171 15.82 28.21 28.95
CA ASN A 171 15.57 29.28 27.99
C ASN A 171 15.52 28.76 26.54
N VAL A 172 14.77 27.68 26.34
CA VAL A 172 14.60 27.00 25.03
C VAL A 172 13.14 26.97 24.63
N LEU A 173 12.90 27.04 23.33
CA LEU A 173 11.55 26.91 22.75
C LEU A 173 11.19 25.46 22.39
N GLY A 174 12.17 24.55 22.38
CA GLY A 174 12.01 23.18 21.89
C GLY A 174 12.15 23.04 20.37
N THR A 175 13.06 23.80 19.75
CA THR A 175 13.28 23.79 18.30
C THR A 175 14.24 22.69 17.86
N GLY A 176 13.97 22.07 16.71
CA GLY A 176 14.83 21.06 16.10
C GLY A 176 14.14 20.39 14.91
N ILE A 177 14.79 19.38 14.35
CA ILE A 177 14.19 18.53 13.32
C ILE A 177 13.58 17.32 14.02
N VAL A 178 12.29 17.09 13.80
CA VAL A 178 11.54 15.93 14.30
C VAL A 178 10.88 15.26 13.11
N ALA A 179 11.02 13.94 13.01
CA ALA A 179 10.29 13.12 12.04
C ALA A 179 9.28 12.28 12.81
N ASP A 180 8.00 12.37 12.41
CA ASP A 180 6.90 11.59 12.96
C ASP A 180 6.40 10.61 11.90
N ILE A 181 6.44 9.31 12.21
CA ILE A 181 6.01 8.23 11.31
C ILE A 181 4.77 7.59 11.94
N ASP A 182 3.62 8.17 11.63
CA ASP A 182 2.32 7.73 12.09
C ASP A 182 1.32 7.80 10.91
N THR A 183 0.03 7.83 11.22
CA THR A 183 -1.11 7.93 10.30
C THR A 183 -1.23 9.29 9.61
N GLY A 184 -0.36 10.24 9.95
CA GLY A 184 -0.32 11.59 9.40
C GLY A 184 -0.86 12.64 10.37
N VAL A 185 -1.04 13.85 9.86
CA VAL A 185 -1.45 15.03 10.62
C VAL A 185 -2.46 15.84 9.80
N ASP A 186 -3.39 16.53 10.47
CA ASP A 186 -4.26 17.51 9.82
C ASP A 186 -3.46 18.78 9.49
N PRO A 187 -3.19 19.07 8.20
CA PRO A 187 -2.37 20.22 7.81
C PRO A 187 -3.07 21.57 8.08
N THR A 188 -4.37 21.56 8.39
CA THR A 188 -5.16 22.76 8.68
C THR A 188 -5.37 22.99 10.18
N HIS A 189 -4.80 22.13 11.04
CA HIS A 189 -4.97 22.25 12.47
C HIS A 189 -4.31 23.56 13.00
N PRO A 190 -5.05 24.46 13.67
CA PRO A 190 -4.53 25.80 14.03
C PRO A 190 -3.26 25.80 14.89
N ALA A 191 -3.04 24.76 15.70
CA ALA A 191 -1.84 24.63 16.53
C ALA A 191 -0.64 24.01 15.79
N LEU A 192 -0.86 23.33 14.67
CA LEU A 192 0.18 22.57 13.94
C LEU A 192 0.57 23.24 12.62
N GLN A 193 -0.33 23.98 11.98
CA GLN A 193 -0.08 24.61 10.67
C GLN A 193 1.20 25.47 10.62
N GLY A 194 1.60 26.09 11.73
CA GLY A 194 2.83 26.90 11.77
C GLY A 194 4.14 26.10 11.86
N VAL A 195 4.07 24.78 12.00
CA VAL A 195 5.23 23.89 12.21
C VAL A 195 5.22 22.63 11.33
N LEU A 196 4.23 22.49 10.44
CA LEU A 196 4.14 21.42 9.44
C LEU A 196 4.82 21.78 8.13
#